data_AF-A0A4R0P2G1-F1
#
_entry.id   AF-A0A4R0P2G1-F1
#
_cell.length_a   1.000
_cell.length_b   1.000
_cell.length_c   1.000
_cell.angle_alpha   90.00
_cell.angle_beta   90.00
_cell.angle_gamma   90.00
#
_symmetry.space_group_name_H-M   'P 1'
#
loop_
_entity.id
_entity.type
_entity.pdbx_description
1 polymer ?
#
loop_
_entity_poly.entity_id
_entity_poly.type
_entity_poly.pdbx_seq_one_letter_code
_entity_poly.pdbx_strand_id
1 'polypeptide(L)'
;MNEKNIFGTGKYEGWGNMFSRLHKDLYLVLDDAWDIPLNGDKGYYGSLIVDSGRFPTLLGQTPAQKLAALTKKTKALGWKGLGLWICAQKAPNLQIENDTTYWTERLNWMKDAGISYWKVDWGKDSKSAEWRTWLTELGKKVAPALIIEQAMTPTTMATAEVYRTYDVENVISIPHTIDRVSKLLTALPKGQAVSIINCEDEPYIAVGLGCAIGIMRHSYNGNLPTGVQDHAFPPVGKDLKSSLDEETRAVLWHRIALPFGIDKTDFYIDTAILHDYWTMKTNETWLKSHDKDGYKNAWQAPAIITRGLEKPTVVIKTGAFAPYILASKYPNGAIAVASLGRTIDREYLKPKADVTLKIDALDKPFGIFGHYSSLTLQLDRPISFTRVLAQDLAGEIPVDITKQIITNGNKVTIPGALIDRVGLSAATNGDKSEPGMLLVFQK
;
A
#
# COMPACT_ATOMS: atom_id res chain seq x y z
N MET A 1 -3.45 6.90 -20.66
CA MET A 1 -4.10 5.57 -20.57
C MET A 1 -5.28 5.50 -21.54
N ASN A 2 -5.44 4.37 -22.24
CA ASN A 2 -6.58 4.05 -23.11
C ASN A 2 -6.90 2.54 -23.05
N GLU A 3 -7.94 2.11 -23.78
CA GLU A 3 -8.40 0.71 -23.81
C GLU A 3 -7.30 -0.28 -24.19
N LYS A 4 -6.46 0.04 -25.18
CA LYS A 4 -5.35 -0.82 -25.58
C LYS A 4 -4.29 -0.92 -24.49
N ASN A 5 -3.96 0.19 -23.83
CA ASN A 5 -3.02 0.15 -22.70
C ASN A 5 -3.47 -0.86 -21.64
N ILE A 6 -4.75 -0.89 -21.30
CA ILE A 6 -5.27 -1.73 -20.21
C ILE A 6 -5.49 -3.18 -20.68
N PHE A 7 -6.12 -3.39 -21.83
CA PHE A 7 -6.65 -4.70 -22.27
C PHE A 7 -6.02 -5.24 -23.56
N GLY A 8 -5.10 -4.50 -24.18
CA GLY A 8 -4.43 -4.91 -25.41
C GLY A 8 -3.35 -5.97 -25.19
N THR A 9 -2.66 -6.31 -26.27
CA THR A 9 -1.65 -7.39 -26.33
C THR A 9 -0.33 -6.95 -26.94
N GLY A 10 -0.18 -5.66 -27.27
CA GLY A 10 1.06 -5.06 -27.73
C GLY A 10 2.15 -4.99 -26.65
N LYS A 11 3.36 -4.62 -27.06
CA LYS A 11 4.58 -4.61 -26.22
C LYS A 11 4.45 -3.86 -24.87
N TYR A 12 3.66 -2.78 -24.85
CA TYR A 12 3.44 -1.92 -23.67
C TYR A 12 1.96 -1.81 -23.31
N GLU A 13 1.17 -2.82 -23.70
CA GLU A 13 -0.28 -2.92 -23.48
C GLU A 13 -0.59 -3.94 -22.38
N GLY A 14 -1.86 -4.31 -22.19
CA GLY A 14 -2.24 -5.41 -21.29
C GLY A 14 -1.92 -5.16 -19.82
N TRP A 15 -1.95 -3.91 -19.36
CA TRP A 15 -1.65 -3.55 -17.95
C TRP A 15 -2.55 -4.31 -16.97
N GLY A 16 -3.80 -4.60 -17.34
CA GLY A 16 -4.73 -5.38 -16.52
C GLY A 16 -4.34 -6.85 -16.32
N ASN A 17 -3.31 -7.36 -16.99
CA ASN A 17 -2.78 -8.72 -16.78
C ASN A 17 -1.61 -8.76 -15.79
N MET A 18 -1.08 -7.61 -15.38
CA MET A 18 0.00 -7.54 -14.39
C MET A 18 -0.50 -8.01 -13.03
N PHE A 19 0.36 -8.69 -12.27
CA PHE A 19 0.01 -9.23 -10.94
C PHE A 19 -1.14 -10.25 -10.95
N SER A 20 -1.26 -11.06 -12.01
CA SER A 20 -2.34 -12.06 -12.21
C SER A 20 -2.62 -12.95 -11.00
N ARG A 21 -1.59 -13.34 -10.25
CA ARG A 21 -1.72 -14.14 -9.02
C ARG A 21 -2.51 -13.45 -7.89
N LEU A 22 -2.54 -12.12 -7.90
CA LEU A 22 -3.11 -11.26 -6.86
C LEU A 22 -4.46 -10.67 -7.26
N HIS A 23 -4.90 -10.84 -8.51
CA HIS A 23 -6.12 -10.21 -9.04
C HIS A 23 -7.34 -10.40 -8.12
N LYS A 24 -7.57 -11.61 -7.60
CA LYS A 24 -8.74 -11.90 -6.75
C LYS A 24 -8.73 -11.18 -5.40
N ASP A 25 -7.58 -10.65 -4.97
CA ASP A 25 -7.40 -9.97 -3.69
C ASP A 25 -7.41 -8.45 -3.84
N LEU A 26 -7.27 -7.94 -5.05
CA LEU A 26 -7.06 -6.52 -5.35
C LEU A 26 -8.16 -5.95 -6.26
N TYR A 27 -8.36 -4.64 -6.16
CA TYR A 27 -9.12 -3.88 -7.15
C TYR A 27 -8.18 -3.32 -8.22
N LEU A 28 -8.54 -3.45 -9.49
CA LEU A 28 -7.85 -2.70 -10.54
C LEU A 28 -8.41 -1.28 -10.55
N VAL A 29 -7.60 -0.29 -10.19
CA VAL A 29 -8.01 1.12 -10.19
C VAL A 29 -7.56 1.78 -11.49
N LEU A 30 -8.50 2.27 -12.29
CA LEU A 30 -8.16 3.16 -13.41
C LEU A 30 -7.87 4.54 -12.84
N ASP A 31 -6.59 4.88 -12.82
CA ASP A 31 -6.12 6.18 -12.33
C ASP A 31 -6.44 7.32 -13.33
N ASP A 32 -5.88 8.52 -13.11
CA ASP A 32 -6.26 9.75 -13.82
C ASP A 32 -6.40 9.56 -15.36
N ALA A 33 -7.33 10.33 -15.92
CA ALA A 33 -7.61 10.48 -17.34
C ALA A 33 -8.32 9.30 -18.03
N TRP A 34 -9.03 8.43 -17.30
CA TRP A 34 -9.94 7.45 -17.92
C TRP A 34 -11.23 8.10 -18.47
N ASP A 35 -11.66 9.22 -17.89
CA ASP A 35 -12.89 9.96 -18.21
C ASP A 35 -12.65 11.29 -18.96
N ILE A 36 -11.39 11.62 -19.26
CA ILE A 36 -10.99 12.88 -19.91
C ILE A 36 -10.68 12.65 -21.39
N PRO A 37 -11.13 13.49 -22.34
CA PRO A 37 -10.78 13.33 -23.75
C PRO A 37 -9.26 13.33 -24.02
N LEU A 38 -8.84 12.73 -25.14
CA LEU A 38 -7.42 12.62 -25.53
C LEU A 38 -6.74 13.97 -25.79
N ASN A 39 -7.51 15.02 -26.11
CA ASN A 39 -6.99 16.38 -26.25
C ASN A 39 -6.67 17.05 -24.90
N GLY A 40 -6.96 16.38 -23.77
CA GLY A 40 -6.67 16.88 -22.43
C GLY A 40 -7.63 17.96 -21.94
N ASP A 41 -8.85 18.05 -22.50
CA ASP A 41 -9.83 19.04 -22.07
C ASP A 41 -10.23 18.85 -20.59
N LYS A 42 -9.70 19.74 -19.76
CA LYS A 42 -9.89 19.77 -18.31
C LYS A 42 -11.34 20.07 -17.90
N GLY A 43 -12.18 20.54 -18.82
CA GLY A 43 -13.61 20.76 -18.57
C GLY A 43 -14.41 19.47 -18.29
N TYR A 44 -13.79 18.30 -18.49
CA TYR A 44 -14.39 17.00 -18.18
C TYR A 44 -13.92 16.39 -16.85
N TYR A 45 -13.02 17.06 -16.10
CA TYR A 45 -12.60 16.56 -14.78
C TYR A 45 -13.76 16.42 -13.81
N GLY A 46 -13.95 15.19 -13.32
CA GLY A 46 -15.06 14.84 -12.44
C GLY A 46 -16.35 14.49 -13.19
N SER A 47 -16.28 14.25 -14.51
CA SER A 47 -17.46 13.86 -15.30
C SER A 47 -17.94 12.46 -14.93
N LEU A 48 -16.99 11.55 -14.67
CA LEU A 48 -17.20 10.12 -14.44
C LEU A 48 -17.84 9.41 -15.65
N ILE A 49 -17.63 9.97 -16.85
CA ILE A 49 -18.11 9.40 -18.12
C ILE A 49 -16.90 8.81 -18.84
N VAL A 50 -16.92 7.51 -19.09
CA VAL A 50 -15.85 6.83 -19.84
C VAL A 50 -15.70 7.48 -21.22
N ASP A 51 -14.52 8.04 -21.50
CA ASP A 51 -14.24 8.73 -22.75
C ASP A 51 -14.23 7.75 -23.94
N SER A 52 -15.04 8.02 -24.95
CA SER A 52 -15.14 7.16 -26.14
C SER A 52 -13.89 7.21 -27.02
N GLY A 53 -13.09 8.27 -26.96
CA GLY A 53 -11.82 8.35 -27.68
C GLY A 53 -10.78 7.40 -27.10
N ARG A 54 -10.78 7.22 -25.78
CA ARG A 54 -9.93 6.26 -25.06
C ARG A 54 -10.46 4.84 -25.12
N PHE A 55 -11.78 4.67 -25.11
CA PHE A 55 -12.46 3.37 -25.10
C PHE A 55 -13.42 3.25 -26.30
N PRO A 56 -12.88 3.15 -27.53
CA PRO A 56 -13.68 3.17 -28.76
C PRO A 56 -14.66 2.01 -28.87
N THR A 57 -14.38 0.84 -28.26
CA THR A 57 -15.33 -0.29 -28.30
C THR A 57 -16.60 -0.03 -27.49
N LEU A 58 -16.63 1.01 -26.68
CA LEU A 58 -17.77 1.40 -25.84
C LEU A 58 -18.55 2.60 -26.42
N LEU A 59 -18.23 3.02 -27.64
CA LEU A 59 -18.93 4.10 -28.33
C LEU A 59 -20.44 3.78 -28.47
N GLY A 60 -21.29 4.80 -28.30
CA GLY A 60 -22.75 4.69 -28.42
C GLY A 60 -23.47 4.15 -27.18
N GLN A 61 -22.75 3.67 -26.17
CA GLN A 61 -23.33 3.23 -24.89
C GLN A 61 -23.58 4.41 -23.94
N THR A 62 -24.58 4.26 -23.06
CA THR A 62 -24.82 5.22 -21.96
C THR A 62 -23.68 5.18 -20.93
N PRO A 63 -23.50 6.23 -20.09
CA PRO A 63 -22.44 6.24 -19.07
C PRO A 63 -22.43 4.98 -18.18
N ALA A 64 -23.60 4.55 -17.68
CA ALA A 64 -23.73 3.34 -16.87
C ALA A 64 -23.36 2.06 -17.63
N GLN A 65 -23.76 1.94 -18.91
CA GLN A 65 -23.42 0.79 -19.75
C GLN A 65 -21.90 0.68 -19.99
N LYS A 66 -21.23 1.81 -20.26
CA LYS A 66 -19.77 1.83 -20.44
C LYS A 66 -19.04 1.36 -19.17
N LEU A 67 -19.45 1.86 -18.01
CA LEU A 67 -18.90 1.46 -16.72
C LEU A 67 -19.13 -0.04 -16.47
N ALA A 68 -20.33 -0.54 -16.72
CA ALA A 68 -20.66 -1.97 -16.57
C ALA A 68 -19.81 -2.86 -17.49
N ALA A 69 -19.57 -2.41 -18.72
CA ALA A 69 -18.70 -3.11 -19.67
C ALA A 69 -17.25 -3.17 -19.19
N LEU A 70 -16.72 -2.06 -18.64
CA LEU A 70 -15.38 -2.06 -18.03
C LEU A 70 -15.31 -2.98 -16.81
N THR A 71 -16.29 -2.93 -15.90
CA THR A 71 -16.38 -3.84 -14.75
C THR A 71 -16.35 -5.29 -15.20
N LYS A 72 -17.12 -5.64 -16.25
CA LYS A 72 -17.16 -6.99 -16.81
C LYS A 72 -15.80 -7.41 -17.38
N LYS A 73 -15.14 -6.54 -18.17
CA LYS A 73 -13.80 -6.82 -18.72
C LYS A 73 -12.76 -7.02 -17.61
N THR A 74 -12.76 -6.16 -16.59
CA THR A 74 -11.86 -6.26 -15.43
C THR A 74 -12.09 -7.55 -14.64
N LYS A 75 -13.34 -7.89 -14.32
CA LYS A 75 -13.67 -9.15 -13.61
C LYS A 75 -13.35 -10.40 -14.44
N ALA A 76 -13.45 -10.33 -15.76
CA ALA A 76 -13.08 -11.44 -16.65
C ALA A 76 -11.57 -11.78 -16.60
N LEU A 77 -10.72 -10.81 -16.22
CA LEU A 77 -9.30 -11.04 -15.94
C LEU A 77 -9.05 -11.62 -14.53
N GLY A 78 -10.09 -11.77 -13.71
CA GLY A 78 -10.03 -12.33 -12.36
C GLY A 78 -9.89 -11.30 -11.23
N TRP A 79 -9.90 -10.00 -11.52
CA TRP A 79 -9.81 -8.95 -10.50
C TRP A 79 -11.02 -8.98 -9.56
N LYS A 80 -10.80 -8.67 -8.27
CA LYS A 80 -11.87 -8.57 -7.25
C LYS A 80 -12.96 -7.57 -7.67
N GLY A 81 -12.55 -6.48 -8.32
CA GLY A 81 -13.44 -5.47 -8.83
C GLY A 81 -12.68 -4.34 -9.54
N LEU A 82 -13.46 -3.39 -10.07
CA LEU A 82 -12.95 -2.21 -10.73
C LEU A 82 -13.07 -1.02 -9.77
N GLY A 83 -11.99 -0.25 -9.64
CA GLY A 83 -11.96 1.04 -8.99
C GLY A 83 -11.66 2.16 -9.97
N LEU A 84 -11.99 3.39 -9.61
CA LEU A 84 -11.82 4.58 -10.44
C LEU A 84 -11.21 5.71 -9.64
N TRP A 85 -10.27 6.43 -10.25
CA TRP A 85 -9.82 7.73 -9.76
C TRP A 85 -10.87 8.79 -10.04
N ILE A 86 -11.14 9.62 -9.04
CA ILE A 86 -12.21 10.62 -9.04
C ILE A 86 -11.62 12.00 -8.71
N CYS A 87 -11.78 12.95 -9.63
CA CYS A 87 -11.46 14.35 -9.36
C CYS A 87 -12.47 14.94 -8.36
N ALA A 88 -11.99 15.63 -7.33
CA ALA A 88 -12.81 16.26 -6.30
C ALA A 88 -13.44 17.58 -6.80
N GLN A 89 -14.30 17.48 -7.82
CA GLN A 89 -15.10 18.58 -8.38
C GLN A 89 -16.13 18.04 -9.36
N LYS A 90 -17.11 18.88 -9.74
CA LYS A 90 -17.96 18.63 -10.91
C LYS A 90 -17.24 18.98 -12.20
N ALA A 91 -17.60 18.32 -13.29
CA ALA A 91 -17.14 18.68 -14.63
C ALA A 91 -17.79 19.99 -15.11
N PRO A 92 -17.01 21.05 -15.38
CA PRO A 92 -17.55 22.31 -15.87
C PRO A 92 -18.41 22.18 -17.13
N ASN A 93 -18.04 21.27 -18.04
CA ASN A 93 -18.72 21.12 -19.33
C ASN A 93 -20.12 20.51 -19.24
N LEU A 94 -20.51 19.93 -18.10
CA LEU A 94 -21.83 19.34 -17.93
C LEU A 94 -22.88 20.32 -17.40
N GLN A 95 -22.45 21.48 -16.89
CA GLN A 95 -23.31 22.60 -16.47
C GLN A 95 -24.50 22.23 -15.56
N ILE A 96 -24.34 21.21 -14.70
CA ILE A 96 -25.35 20.84 -13.70
C ILE A 96 -25.06 21.61 -12.40
N GLU A 97 -25.94 22.54 -12.04
CA GLU A 97 -25.73 23.43 -10.90
C GLU A 97 -25.84 22.72 -9.54
N ASN A 98 -26.79 21.78 -9.39
CA ASN A 98 -27.03 21.13 -8.10
C ASN A 98 -26.07 19.96 -7.85
N ASP A 99 -25.28 20.07 -6.78
CA ASP A 99 -24.29 19.05 -6.39
C ASP A 99 -24.94 17.72 -6.03
N THR A 100 -26.05 17.73 -5.30
CA THR A 100 -26.73 16.51 -4.87
C THR A 100 -27.23 15.72 -6.08
N THR A 101 -27.88 16.37 -7.03
CA THR A 101 -28.33 15.74 -8.28
C THR A 101 -27.14 15.18 -9.06
N TYR A 102 -26.07 15.97 -9.22
CA TYR A 102 -24.87 15.58 -9.95
C TYR A 102 -24.22 14.31 -9.38
N TRP A 103 -23.94 14.30 -8.09
CA TRP A 103 -23.24 13.19 -7.45
C TRP A 103 -24.16 11.97 -7.24
N THR A 104 -25.45 12.17 -6.99
CA THR A 104 -26.43 11.06 -6.88
C THR A 104 -26.55 10.29 -8.19
N GLU A 105 -26.62 10.98 -9.32
CA GLU A 105 -26.65 10.34 -10.65
C GLU A 105 -25.42 9.44 -10.86
N ARG A 106 -24.22 9.97 -10.60
CA ARG A 106 -22.96 9.23 -10.75
C ARG A 106 -22.86 8.03 -9.82
N LEU A 107 -23.24 8.22 -8.55
CA LEU A 107 -23.29 7.12 -7.59
C LEU A 107 -24.27 6.02 -8.02
N ASN A 108 -25.41 6.37 -8.62
CA ASN A 108 -26.30 5.38 -9.23
C ASN A 108 -25.63 4.65 -10.40
N TRP A 109 -24.93 5.36 -11.29
CA TRP A 109 -24.16 4.68 -12.35
C TRP A 109 -23.13 3.70 -11.79
N MET A 110 -22.42 4.07 -10.71
CA MET A 110 -21.43 3.19 -10.07
C MET A 110 -22.07 1.95 -9.46
N LYS A 111 -23.19 2.13 -8.75
CA LYS A 111 -23.96 1.03 -8.17
C LYS A 111 -24.42 0.07 -9.25
N ASP A 112 -25.06 0.57 -10.30
CA ASP A 112 -25.65 -0.23 -11.37
C ASP A 112 -24.57 -0.96 -12.19
N ALA A 113 -23.40 -0.32 -12.36
CA ALA A 113 -22.24 -0.90 -13.03
C ALA A 113 -21.41 -1.85 -12.16
N GLY A 114 -21.69 -1.94 -10.86
CA GLY A 114 -20.92 -2.76 -9.92
C GLY A 114 -19.48 -2.29 -9.70
N ILE A 115 -19.22 -0.98 -9.77
CA ILE A 115 -17.93 -0.38 -9.41
C ILE A 115 -17.74 -0.52 -7.89
N SER A 116 -16.54 -0.94 -7.48
CA SER A 116 -16.27 -1.33 -6.09
C SER A 116 -15.53 -0.27 -5.29
N TYR A 117 -14.82 0.63 -5.95
CA TYR A 117 -13.88 1.51 -5.27
C TYR A 117 -13.70 2.86 -5.97
N TRP A 118 -13.65 3.94 -5.19
CA TRP A 118 -13.28 5.28 -5.64
C TRP A 118 -12.03 5.76 -4.92
N LYS A 119 -11.03 6.20 -5.69
CA LYS A 119 -9.86 6.95 -5.22
C LYS A 119 -10.16 8.43 -5.45
N VAL A 120 -10.75 9.14 -4.48
CA VAL A 120 -11.06 10.57 -4.65
C VAL A 120 -9.87 11.45 -4.25
N ASP A 121 -9.46 12.29 -5.19
CA ASP A 121 -8.13 12.89 -5.24
C ASP A 121 -8.22 14.42 -5.26
N TRP A 122 -7.33 15.10 -5.99
CA TRP A 122 -7.34 16.55 -6.17
C TRP A 122 -8.51 17.04 -7.03
N GLY A 123 -8.74 18.35 -6.99
CA GLY A 123 -9.87 19.05 -7.62
C GLY A 123 -10.19 20.35 -6.89
N LYS A 124 -11.18 21.11 -7.37
CA LYS A 124 -11.64 22.36 -6.73
C LYS A 124 -12.00 22.18 -5.25
N ASP A 125 -12.64 21.07 -4.90
CA ASP A 125 -13.13 20.78 -3.54
C ASP A 125 -12.15 19.92 -2.73
N SER A 126 -10.94 19.72 -3.24
CA SER A 126 -9.96 18.79 -2.67
C SER A 126 -9.55 19.09 -1.22
N LYS A 127 -9.60 20.35 -0.79
CA LYS A 127 -9.31 20.78 0.59
C LYS A 127 -10.57 21.02 1.43
N SER A 128 -11.76 20.74 0.89
CA SER A 128 -13.03 20.88 1.61
C SER A 128 -13.36 19.61 2.38
N ALA A 129 -13.13 19.64 3.69
CA ALA A 129 -13.49 18.53 4.58
C ALA A 129 -15.01 18.29 4.61
N GLU A 130 -15.80 19.38 4.55
CA GLU A 130 -17.26 19.32 4.49
C GLU A 130 -17.72 18.57 3.24
N TRP A 131 -17.22 18.96 2.06
CA TRP A 131 -17.59 18.32 0.80
C TRP A 131 -17.20 16.84 0.76
N ARG A 132 -15.98 16.50 1.20
CA ARG A 132 -15.51 15.10 1.22
C ARG A 132 -16.32 14.24 2.20
N THR A 133 -16.69 14.80 3.35
CA THR A 133 -17.56 14.11 4.33
C THR A 133 -18.94 13.88 3.73
N TRP A 134 -19.54 14.94 3.16
CA TRP A 134 -20.83 14.87 2.48
C TRP A 134 -20.85 13.86 1.33
N LEU A 135 -19.81 13.84 0.48
CA LEU A 135 -19.69 12.86 -0.61
C LEU A 135 -19.67 11.43 -0.07
N THR A 136 -18.93 11.19 1.00
CA THR A 136 -18.84 9.88 1.65
C THR A 136 -20.20 9.43 2.20
N GLU A 137 -20.92 10.32 2.87
CA GLU A 137 -22.26 10.05 3.41
C GLU A 137 -23.29 9.81 2.31
N LEU A 138 -23.27 10.61 1.25
CA LEU A 138 -24.11 10.42 0.08
C LEU A 138 -23.81 9.08 -0.60
N GLY A 139 -22.52 8.72 -0.72
CA GLY A 139 -22.07 7.42 -1.23
C GLY A 139 -22.65 6.25 -0.45
N LYS A 140 -22.53 6.28 0.88
CA LYS A 140 -23.12 5.26 1.77
C LYS A 140 -24.63 5.13 1.60
N LYS A 141 -25.34 6.24 1.34
CA LYS A 141 -26.79 6.25 1.11
C LYS A 141 -27.19 5.68 -0.26
N VAL A 142 -26.48 6.07 -1.32
CA VAL A 142 -26.89 5.80 -2.71
C VAL A 142 -26.28 4.52 -3.27
N ALA A 143 -25.04 4.22 -2.90
CA ALA A 143 -24.22 3.11 -3.38
C ALA A 143 -23.42 2.46 -2.22
N PRO A 144 -24.10 1.81 -1.25
CA PRO A 144 -23.47 1.32 0.00
C PRO A 144 -22.36 0.26 -0.18
N ALA A 145 -22.26 -0.36 -1.36
CA ALA A 145 -21.19 -1.32 -1.66
C ALA A 145 -19.92 -0.67 -2.22
N LEU A 146 -19.96 0.64 -2.54
CA LEU A 146 -18.83 1.41 -3.06
C LEU A 146 -17.97 1.91 -1.91
N ILE A 147 -16.70 1.51 -1.90
CA ILE A 147 -15.71 2.07 -0.97
C ILE A 147 -15.24 3.41 -1.52
N ILE A 148 -15.36 4.48 -0.73
CA ILE A 148 -14.86 5.82 -1.09
C ILE A 148 -13.61 6.11 -0.26
N GLU A 149 -12.45 6.09 -0.90
CA GLU A 149 -11.18 6.50 -0.31
C GLU A 149 -10.99 8.01 -0.40
N GLN A 150 -10.71 8.64 0.75
CA GLN A 150 -10.43 10.08 0.87
C GLN A 150 -8.95 10.37 1.07
N ALA A 151 -8.56 11.64 0.91
CA ALA A 151 -7.22 12.13 1.21
C ALA A 151 -7.23 13.65 1.51
N MET A 152 -6.05 14.21 1.79
CA MET A 152 -5.76 15.64 2.03
C MET A 152 -6.39 16.33 3.25
N THR A 153 -7.58 15.91 3.70
CA THR A 153 -8.29 16.49 4.85
C THR A 153 -8.46 15.46 5.96
N PRO A 154 -7.49 15.35 6.90
CA PRO A 154 -7.47 14.29 7.93
C PRO A 154 -8.74 14.20 8.78
N THR A 155 -9.51 15.28 8.90
CA THR A 155 -10.81 15.29 9.61
C THR A 155 -11.83 14.33 9.02
N THR A 156 -11.72 14.00 7.73
CA THR A 156 -12.60 13.02 7.07
C THR A 156 -12.35 11.58 7.55
N MET A 157 -11.24 11.32 8.27
CA MET A 157 -10.99 9.98 8.83
C MET A 157 -12.01 9.55 9.89
N ALA A 158 -12.83 10.48 10.38
CA ALA A 158 -13.95 10.16 11.27
C ALA A 158 -15.12 9.47 10.55
N THR A 159 -15.20 9.58 9.22
CA THR A 159 -16.34 9.08 8.43
C THR A 159 -15.93 8.22 7.23
N ALA A 160 -14.76 8.48 6.64
CA ALA A 160 -14.24 7.73 5.50
C ALA A 160 -13.90 6.28 5.89
N GLU A 161 -14.15 5.36 4.97
CA GLU A 161 -13.79 3.94 5.17
C GLU A 161 -12.28 3.75 4.99
N VAL A 162 -11.70 4.43 4.00
CA VAL A 162 -10.28 4.40 3.69
C VAL A 162 -9.74 5.82 3.55
N TYR A 163 -8.54 6.06 4.05
CA TYR A 163 -7.85 7.35 3.94
C TYR A 163 -6.40 7.15 3.51
N ARG A 164 -5.98 7.84 2.45
CA ARG A 164 -4.64 7.68 1.83
C ARG A 164 -3.61 8.66 2.39
N THR A 165 -2.36 8.21 2.51
CA THR A 165 -1.21 9.05 2.94
C THR A 165 -0.90 10.22 1.99
N TYR A 166 -1.29 10.09 0.72
CA TYR A 166 -1.19 11.05 -0.37
C TYR A 166 0.25 11.25 -0.90
N ASP A 167 0.43 11.46 -2.21
CA ASP A 167 1.63 11.19 -3.03
C ASP A 167 3.00 11.11 -2.33
N VAL A 168 3.67 9.97 -2.49
CA VAL A 168 5.03 9.70 -1.98
C VAL A 168 6.08 9.69 -3.12
N GLU A 169 7.26 10.23 -2.85
CA GLU A 169 8.41 10.13 -3.76
C GLU A 169 9.14 8.80 -3.56
N ASN A 170 9.28 8.01 -4.63
CA ASN A 170 9.73 6.61 -4.55
C ASN A 170 11.18 6.44 -4.08
N VAL A 171 12.07 7.39 -4.36
CA VAL A 171 13.48 7.29 -3.92
C VAL A 171 13.67 7.50 -2.42
N ILE A 172 12.67 8.05 -1.71
CA ILE A 172 12.72 8.35 -0.27
C ILE A 172 11.41 7.93 0.41
N SER A 173 10.71 6.94 -0.15
CA SER A 173 9.32 6.64 0.16
C SER A 173 9.09 6.07 1.56
N ILE A 174 10.02 5.25 2.05
CA ILE A 174 9.92 4.62 3.38
C ILE A 174 9.78 5.65 4.52
N PRO A 175 10.76 6.55 4.76
CA PRO A 175 10.64 7.52 5.84
C PRO A 175 9.45 8.46 5.62
N HIS A 176 9.15 8.82 4.37
CA HIS A 176 8.03 9.69 4.04
C HIS A 176 6.68 9.08 4.45
N THR A 177 6.49 7.82 4.11
CA THR A 177 5.25 7.09 4.39
C THR A 177 5.11 6.82 5.89
N ILE A 178 6.19 6.42 6.59
CA ILE A 178 6.15 6.20 8.05
C ILE A 178 5.75 7.48 8.79
N ASP A 179 6.35 8.61 8.45
CA ASP A 179 6.02 9.90 9.05
C ASP A 179 4.56 10.28 8.81
N ARG A 180 4.06 10.11 7.58
CA ARG A 180 2.65 10.39 7.27
C ARG A 180 1.70 9.48 8.02
N VAL A 181 1.96 8.18 8.07
CA VAL A 181 1.16 7.25 8.87
C VAL A 181 1.17 7.68 10.35
N SER A 182 2.32 8.05 10.89
CA SER A 182 2.42 8.53 12.28
C SER A 182 1.54 9.75 12.56
N LYS A 183 1.55 10.72 11.64
CA LYS A 183 0.71 11.93 11.72
C LYS A 183 -0.78 11.59 11.63
N LEU A 184 -1.17 10.68 10.74
CA LEU A 184 -2.56 10.25 10.58
C LEU A 184 -3.09 9.50 11.80
N LEU A 185 -2.29 8.63 12.42
CA LEU A 185 -2.67 7.94 13.66
C LEU A 185 -3.01 8.93 14.79
N THR A 186 -2.38 10.10 14.80
CA THR A 186 -2.58 11.16 15.81
C THR A 186 -3.41 12.35 15.33
N ALA A 187 -3.92 12.34 14.09
CA ALA A 187 -4.51 13.53 13.49
C ALA A 187 -5.86 13.93 14.12
N LEU A 188 -6.54 12.97 14.74
CA LEU A 188 -7.80 13.16 15.46
C LEU A 188 -7.68 12.69 16.91
N PRO A 189 -8.51 13.20 17.83
CA PRO A 189 -8.60 12.68 19.19
C PRO A 189 -8.85 11.17 19.21
N LYS A 190 -8.31 10.49 20.22
CA LYS A 190 -8.42 9.04 20.39
C LYS A 190 -9.87 8.58 20.25
N GLY A 191 -10.10 7.57 19.40
CA GLY A 191 -11.41 6.99 19.15
C GLY A 191 -12.27 7.71 18.11
N GLN A 192 -11.83 8.86 17.57
CA GLN A 192 -12.59 9.57 16.53
C GLN A 192 -12.26 9.12 15.11
N ALA A 193 -11.01 8.75 14.82
CA ALA A 193 -10.64 8.23 13.51
C ALA A 193 -10.98 6.74 13.38
N VAL A 194 -11.70 6.38 12.32
CA VAL A 194 -12.17 5.00 12.06
C VAL A 194 -11.60 4.39 10.78
N SER A 195 -11.06 5.22 9.88
CA SER A 195 -10.61 4.79 8.56
C SER A 195 -9.48 3.77 8.61
N ILE A 196 -9.45 2.89 7.61
CA ILE A 196 -8.24 2.14 7.24
C ILE A 196 -7.30 3.12 6.55
N ILE A 197 -6.05 3.20 6.99
CA ILE A 197 -5.04 3.98 6.29
C ILE A 197 -4.60 3.21 5.05
N ASN A 198 -4.55 3.84 3.88
CA ASN A 198 -3.85 3.34 2.70
C ASN A 198 -2.49 4.03 2.63
N CYS A 199 -1.41 3.25 2.69
CA CYS A 199 -0.05 3.75 2.70
C CYS A 199 0.63 3.67 1.32
N GLU A 200 -0.17 3.72 0.25
CA GLU A 200 0.31 3.71 -1.14
C GLU A 200 1.15 2.47 -1.45
N ASP A 201 2.23 2.64 -2.21
CA ASP A 201 3.05 1.59 -2.80
C ASP A 201 4.17 1.15 -1.83
N GLU A 202 3.84 1.01 -0.55
CA GLU A 202 4.75 0.58 0.51
C GLU A 202 4.24 -0.68 1.23
N PRO A 203 4.37 -1.87 0.61
CA PRO A 203 3.72 -3.10 1.06
C PRO A 203 4.15 -3.55 2.46
N TYR A 204 5.43 -3.40 2.84
CA TYR A 204 5.90 -3.85 4.15
C TYR A 204 5.57 -2.84 5.26
N ILE A 205 5.36 -1.55 4.93
CA ILE A 205 4.72 -0.61 5.85
C ILE A 205 3.26 -1.03 6.07
N ALA A 206 2.57 -1.39 4.98
CA ALA A 206 1.18 -1.83 5.05
C ALA A 206 1.01 -3.01 5.98
N VAL A 207 1.85 -4.04 5.82
CA VAL A 207 1.81 -5.22 6.68
C VAL A 207 2.25 -4.91 8.11
N GLY A 208 3.34 -4.15 8.28
CA GLY A 208 3.85 -3.79 9.61
C GLY A 208 2.83 -3.00 10.43
N LEU A 209 2.02 -2.14 9.80
CA LEU A 209 1.08 -1.25 10.45
C LEU A 209 -0.39 -1.57 10.20
N GLY A 210 -0.73 -2.69 9.55
CA GLY A 210 -2.12 -3.04 9.24
C GLY A 210 -2.85 -2.03 8.35
N CYS A 211 -2.12 -1.38 7.44
CA CYS A 211 -2.65 -0.45 6.45
C CYS A 211 -3.04 -1.19 5.16
N ALA A 212 -3.87 -0.57 4.33
CA ALA A 212 -4.14 -1.04 2.97
C ALA A 212 -2.96 -0.71 2.04
N ILE A 213 -2.82 -1.51 0.98
CA ILE A 213 -1.78 -1.39 -0.05
C ILE A 213 -2.39 -0.75 -1.29
N GLY A 214 -1.77 0.31 -1.81
CA GLY A 214 -2.09 0.92 -3.09
C GLY A 214 -0.95 0.71 -4.08
N ILE A 215 -0.96 -0.41 -4.80
CA ILE A 215 0.11 -0.74 -5.75
C ILE A 215 0.10 0.26 -6.92
N MET A 216 1.19 0.98 -7.11
CA MET A 216 1.35 1.98 -8.17
C MET A 216 2.49 1.65 -9.14
N ARG A 217 3.43 0.79 -8.74
CA ARG A 217 4.50 0.29 -9.60
C ARG A 217 3.99 -0.72 -10.63
N HIS A 218 4.82 -0.97 -11.65
CA HIS A 218 4.51 -1.90 -12.74
C HIS A 218 5.74 -2.69 -13.20
N SER A 219 5.53 -3.81 -13.89
CA SER A 219 6.60 -4.74 -14.28
C SER A 219 7.45 -4.31 -15.49
N TYR A 220 7.04 -3.29 -16.25
CA TYR A 220 7.83 -2.80 -17.37
C TYR A 220 9.13 -2.10 -16.96
N ASN A 221 10.24 -2.84 -16.95
CA ASN A 221 11.56 -2.31 -16.62
C ASN A 221 12.25 -1.59 -17.78
N GLY A 222 13.15 -0.68 -17.42
CA GLY A 222 13.89 0.17 -18.35
C GLY A 222 13.20 1.49 -18.66
N ASN A 223 13.55 2.07 -19.81
CA ASN A 223 13.05 3.38 -20.23
C ASN A 223 11.57 3.31 -20.61
N LEU A 224 10.87 4.44 -20.42
CA LEU A 224 9.53 4.67 -20.95
C LEU A 224 9.53 4.47 -22.48
N PRO A 225 8.36 4.28 -23.11
CA PRO A 225 8.27 4.15 -24.57
C PRO A 225 8.88 5.33 -25.35
N THR A 226 9.03 6.49 -24.72
CA THR A 226 9.71 7.67 -25.27
C THR A 226 11.24 7.56 -25.29
N GLY A 227 11.82 6.50 -24.73
CA GLY A 227 13.26 6.31 -24.60
C GLY A 227 13.88 7.00 -23.39
N VAL A 228 13.10 7.73 -22.59
CA VAL A 228 13.56 8.43 -21.37
C VAL A 228 13.45 7.52 -20.15
N GLN A 229 14.32 7.70 -19.16
CA GLN A 229 14.21 7.04 -17.86
C GLN A 229 12.82 7.29 -17.25
N ASP A 230 12.27 6.27 -16.62
CA ASP A 230 11.08 6.40 -15.78
C ASP A 230 11.45 7.21 -14.53
N HIS A 231 11.04 8.47 -14.50
CA HIS A 231 11.37 9.39 -13.41
C HIS A 231 10.47 9.18 -12.18
N ALA A 232 9.31 8.53 -12.34
CA ALA A 232 8.47 8.16 -11.21
C ALA A 232 9.07 6.94 -10.51
N PHE A 233 9.60 5.98 -11.25
CA PHE A 233 10.22 4.77 -10.71
C PHE A 233 11.64 4.58 -11.27
N PRO A 234 12.59 5.43 -10.86
CA PRO A 234 13.96 5.35 -11.37
C PRO A 234 14.65 4.06 -10.84
N PRO A 235 15.61 3.49 -11.60
CA PRO A 235 16.29 2.23 -11.24
C PRO A 235 17.41 2.46 -10.20
N VAL A 236 17.09 3.21 -9.15
CA VAL A 236 18.02 3.63 -8.09
C VAL A 236 17.34 3.49 -6.72
N GLY A 237 18.11 3.66 -5.65
CA GLY A 237 17.61 3.47 -4.29
C GLY A 237 17.14 2.03 -4.08
N LYS A 238 15.89 1.86 -3.64
CA LYS A 238 15.27 0.53 -3.47
C LYS A 238 15.00 -0.19 -4.79
N ASP A 239 14.94 0.52 -5.92
CA ASP A 239 14.65 -0.04 -7.25
C ASP A 239 13.33 -0.85 -7.26
N LEU A 240 12.22 -0.12 -7.10
CA LEU A 240 10.89 -0.69 -6.86
C LEU A 240 10.41 -1.61 -7.99
N LYS A 241 10.76 -1.31 -9.25
CA LYS A 241 10.34 -2.11 -10.41
C LYS A 241 11.13 -3.41 -10.56
N SER A 242 12.22 -3.56 -9.82
CA SER A 242 12.94 -4.82 -9.63
C SER A 242 12.60 -5.50 -8.29
N SER A 243 11.62 -4.99 -7.54
CA SER A 243 11.21 -5.49 -6.22
C SER A 243 9.69 -5.72 -6.20
N LEU A 244 9.21 -6.69 -6.97
CA LEU A 244 7.77 -6.98 -7.14
C LEU A 244 7.29 -8.12 -6.24
N ASP A 245 8.20 -8.98 -5.77
CA ASP A 245 7.81 -10.08 -4.89
C ASP A 245 7.31 -9.59 -3.51
N GLU A 246 7.76 -8.42 -3.03
CA GLU A 246 7.26 -7.81 -1.79
C GLU A 246 5.76 -7.48 -1.86
N GLU A 247 5.25 -7.06 -3.03
CA GLU A 247 3.82 -6.87 -3.25
C GLU A 247 3.06 -8.19 -3.12
N THR A 248 3.60 -9.24 -3.74
CA THR A 248 3.04 -10.59 -3.66
C THR A 248 2.99 -11.07 -2.21
N ARG A 249 4.10 -10.96 -1.47
CA ARG A 249 4.18 -11.40 -0.07
C ARG A 249 3.20 -10.62 0.83
N ALA A 250 3.14 -9.30 0.67
CA ALA A 250 2.27 -8.46 1.48
C ALA A 250 0.78 -8.66 1.19
N VAL A 251 0.39 -8.77 -0.08
CA VAL A 251 -1.00 -9.06 -0.45
C VAL A 251 -1.42 -10.45 0.04
N LEU A 252 -0.53 -11.45 -0.04
CA LEU A 252 -0.80 -12.79 0.47
C LEU A 252 -0.89 -12.82 2.00
N TRP A 253 -0.12 -12.00 2.71
CA TRP A 253 -0.34 -11.78 4.15
C TRP A 253 -1.73 -11.24 4.46
N HIS A 254 -2.25 -10.31 3.65
CA HIS A 254 -3.59 -9.77 3.86
C HIS A 254 -4.73 -10.78 3.64
N ARG A 255 -4.48 -11.96 3.05
CA ARG A 255 -5.44 -13.08 3.10
C ARG A 255 -5.56 -13.70 4.49
N ILE A 256 -4.50 -13.59 5.30
CA ILE A 256 -4.44 -14.10 6.68
C ILE A 256 -4.98 -13.04 7.64
N ALA A 257 -4.58 -11.77 7.46
CA ALA A 257 -4.92 -10.69 8.37
C ALA A 257 -5.23 -9.40 7.59
N LEU A 258 -6.50 -8.99 7.56
CA LEU A 258 -6.94 -7.84 6.76
C LEU A 258 -6.47 -6.51 7.36
N PRO A 259 -6.20 -5.49 6.51
CA PRO A 259 -6.04 -4.10 6.96
C PRO A 259 -7.17 -3.66 7.87
N PHE A 260 -6.87 -2.80 8.84
CA PHE A 260 -7.84 -2.45 9.88
C PHE A 260 -7.81 -0.98 10.28
N GLY A 261 -9.00 -0.49 10.64
CA GLY A 261 -9.25 0.90 11.00
C GLY A 261 -8.40 1.37 12.18
N ILE A 262 -8.10 2.68 12.21
CA ILE A 262 -7.30 3.31 13.27
C ILE A 262 -7.86 3.00 14.66
N ASP A 263 -9.19 2.92 14.79
CA ASP A 263 -9.93 2.69 16.03
C ASP A 263 -9.81 1.30 16.65
N LYS A 264 -9.25 0.30 15.94
CA LYS A 264 -9.29 -1.10 16.39
C LYS A 264 -8.27 -1.46 17.46
N THR A 265 -7.18 -0.70 17.57
CA THR A 265 -6.11 -0.97 18.52
C THR A 265 -5.49 0.32 18.99
N ASP A 266 -4.95 0.32 20.21
CA ASP A 266 -3.99 1.35 20.62
C ASP A 266 -2.73 1.32 19.74
N PHE A 267 -1.95 2.39 19.77
CA PHE A 267 -0.69 2.48 19.04
C PHE A 267 0.39 3.13 19.90
N TYR A 268 1.64 2.84 19.56
CA TYR A 268 2.82 3.49 20.09
C TYR A 268 3.62 4.08 18.93
N ILE A 269 4.10 5.32 19.11
CA ILE A 269 4.99 6.00 18.18
C ILE A 269 6.23 6.39 18.97
N ASP A 270 7.41 5.99 18.48
CA ASP A 270 8.67 6.28 19.16
C ASP A 270 8.99 7.78 19.12
N THR A 271 9.68 8.25 20.16
CA THR A 271 10.24 9.60 20.20
C THR A 271 11.58 9.69 19.50
N ALA A 272 12.29 8.56 19.33
CA ALA A 272 13.49 8.50 18.51
C ALA A 272 13.12 8.70 17.03
N ILE A 273 13.76 9.69 16.40
CA ILE A 273 13.56 10.03 14.99
C ILE A 273 14.79 9.59 14.19
N LEU A 274 14.56 8.88 13.09
CA LEU A 274 15.59 8.53 12.12
C LEU A 274 15.51 9.47 10.92
N HIS A 275 16.68 9.86 10.40
CA HIS A 275 16.83 10.83 9.32
C HIS A 275 17.42 10.17 8.08
N ASP A 276 16.73 10.35 6.97
CA ASP A 276 17.07 9.77 5.67
C ASP A 276 17.13 10.88 4.64
N TYR A 277 17.92 10.68 3.60
CA TYR A 277 17.94 11.59 2.46
C TYR A 277 18.43 10.90 1.20
N TRP A 278 17.96 11.40 0.07
CA TRP A 278 18.47 11.05 -1.25
C TRP A 278 19.08 12.27 -1.93
N THR A 279 20.30 12.13 -2.46
CA THR A 279 20.91 13.16 -3.32
C THR A 279 20.45 12.92 -4.76
N MET A 280 19.54 13.77 -5.24
CA MET A 280 18.90 13.62 -6.54
C MET A 280 19.87 13.76 -7.70
N LYS A 281 19.59 13.02 -8.78
CA LYS A 281 20.03 13.31 -10.15
C LYS A 281 18.83 13.60 -11.05
N THR A 282 19.11 14.18 -12.20
CA THR A 282 18.12 14.45 -13.25
C THR A 282 17.33 13.17 -13.63
N ASN A 283 16.02 13.30 -13.80
CA ASN A 283 15.06 12.22 -14.10
C ASN A 283 14.90 11.16 -13.00
N GLU A 284 15.06 11.51 -11.72
CA GLU A 284 14.80 10.61 -10.58
C GLU A 284 13.58 11.02 -9.74
N THR A 285 12.77 11.95 -10.23
CA THR A 285 11.59 12.48 -9.54
C THR A 285 10.57 12.98 -10.54
N TRP A 286 9.28 12.90 -10.17
CA TRP A 286 8.19 13.56 -10.87
C TRP A 286 7.98 15.02 -10.41
N LEU A 287 8.58 15.42 -9.29
CA LEU A 287 8.55 16.79 -8.77
C LEU A 287 9.63 17.64 -9.42
N LYS A 288 9.22 18.46 -10.40
CA LYS A 288 10.14 19.38 -11.13
C LYS A 288 11.00 20.27 -10.22
N SER A 289 10.52 20.63 -9.02
CA SER A 289 11.29 21.43 -8.06
C SER A 289 12.48 20.66 -7.46
N HIS A 290 12.44 19.33 -7.49
CA HIS A 290 13.47 18.44 -6.98
C HIS A 290 14.37 17.87 -8.09
N ASP A 291 13.96 18.00 -9.35
CA ASP A 291 14.67 17.48 -10.54
C ASP A 291 15.91 18.32 -10.89
N LYS A 292 16.91 18.29 -10.00
CA LYS A 292 18.21 18.94 -10.21
C LYS A 292 19.30 18.16 -9.48
N ASP A 293 20.42 18.00 -10.16
CA ASP A 293 21.60 17.32 -9.63
C ASP A 293 22.05 17.97 -8.31
N GLY A 294 22.20 17.14 -7.27
CA GLY A 294 22.65 17.57 -5.95
C GLY A 294 21.55 18.10 -5.03
N TYR A 295 20.28 18.15 -5.45
CA TYR A 295 19.18 18.42 -4.51
C TYR A 295 19.11 17.32 -3.46
N LYS A 296 19.09 17.70 -2.18
CA LYS A 296 18.97 16.75 -1.07
C LYS A 296 17.50 16.64 -0.68
N ASN A 297 16.84 15.57 -1.13
CA ASN A 297 15.49 15.24 -0.70
C ASN A 297 15.57 14.49 0.64
N ALA A 298 15.39 15.21 1.75
CA ALA A 298 15.55 14.69 3.09
C ALA A 298 14.20 14.50 3.79
N TRP A 299 14.06 13.42 4.53
CA TRP A 299 12.90 13.15 5.36
C TRP A 299 13.30 12.55 6.71
N GLN A 300 12.38 12.60 7.67
CA GLN A 300 12.60 12.02 8.99
C GLN A 300 11.32 11.35 9.48
N ALA A 301 11.44 10.29 10.25
CA ALA A 301 10.30 9.55 10.76
C ALA A 301 10.61 8.86 12.09
N PRO A 302 9.58 8.54 12.90
CA PRO A 302 9.75 7.71 14.10
C PRO A 302 10.45 6.39 13.78
N ALA A 303 11.43 6.02 14.61
CA ALA A 303 12.18 4.79 14.46
C ALA A 303 11.30 3.54 14.58
N ILE A 304 10.25 3.63 15.41
CA ILE A 304 9.37 2.51 15.73
C ILE A 304 7.92 3.01 15.76
N ILE A 305 7.03 2.24 15.13
CA ILE A 305 5.58 2.39 15.31
C ILE A 305 4.98 1.01 15.55
N THR A 306 4.16 0.88 16.59
CA THR A 306 3.38 -0.34 16.82
C THR A 306 1.88 -0.08 16.94
N ARG A 307 1.07 -1.07 16.57
CA ARG A 307 -0.39 -1.06 16.75
C ARG A 307 -0.84 -2.34 17.48
N GLY A 308 -1.48 -2.19 18.64
CA GLY A 308 -1.93 -3.31 19.47
C GLY A 308 -0.80 -4.09 20.14
N LEU A 309 0.41 -3.52 20.20
CA LEU A 309 1.61 -4.13 20.76
C LEU A 309 2.42 -3.10 21.55
N GLU A 310 3.13 -3.57 22.58
CA GLU A 310 4.12 -2.76 23.29
C GLU A 310 5.32 -2.39 22.39
N LYS A 311 6.10 -1.38 22.81
CA LYS A 311 7.34 -1.01 22.11
C LYS A 311 8.33 -2.21 22.10
N PRO A 312 8.80 -2.66 20.93
CA PRO A 312 9.84 -3.68 20.85
C PRO A 312 11.19 -3.15 21.38
N THR A 313 11.98 -4.05 21.96
CA THR A 313 13.38 -3.76 22.27
C THR A 313 14.21 -3.99 21.02
N VAL A 314 15.02 -3.01 20.62
CA VAL A 314 15.87 -3.07 19.43
C VAL A 314 17.32 -2.85 19.85
N VAL A 315 18.17 -3.85 19.61
CA VAL A 315 19.61 -3.76 19.86
C VAL A 315 20.34 -3.74 18.52
N ILE A 316 21.13 -2.69 18.33
CA ILE A 316 21.96 -2.48 17.14
C ILE A 316 23.43 -2.68 17.48
N LYS A 317 24.20 -3.20 16.53
CA LYS A 317 25.66 -3.26 16.67
C LYS A 317 26.23 -1.84 16.68
N THR A 318 27.25 -1.62 17.49
CA THR A 318 27.95 -0.32 17.55
C THR A 318 28.40 0.13 16.16
N GLY A 319 28.07 1.35 15.78
CA GLY A 319 28.40 1.93 14.46
C GLY A 319 27.47 1.52 13.32
N ALA A 320 26.49 0.66 13.55
CA ALA A 320 25.48 0.31 12.55
C ALA A 320 24.31 1.32 12.54
N PHE A 321 23.66 1.46 11.37
CA PHE A 321 22.40 2.18 11.27
C PHE A 321 21.27 1.39 11.94
N ALA A 322 20.34 2.09 12.59
CA ALA A 322 19.08 1.48 13.03
C ALA A 322 18.12 1.32 11.84
N PRO A 323 17.45 0.15 11.69
CA PRO A 323 16.30 0.01 10.81
C PRO A 323 15.08 0.75 11.36
N TYR A 324 14.09 0.99 10.51
CA TYR A 324 12.73 1.29 10.99
C TYR A 324 12.04 -0.02 11.40
N ILE A 325 11.43 -0.07 12.58
CA ILE A 325 10.70 -1.25 13.05
C ILE A 325 9.20 -0.95 13.15
N LEU A 326 8.40 -1.68 12.38
CA LEU A 326 6.95 -1.52 12.35
C LEU A 326 6.30 -2.83 12.78
N ALA A 327 5.34 -2.80 13.70
CA ALA A 327 4.66 -4.03 14.12
C ALA A 327 3.18 -3.83 14.46
N SER A 328 2.36 -4.83 14.16
CA SER A 328 0.94 -4.78 14.51
C SER A 328 0.41 -6.13 14.94
N LYS A 329 -0.46 -6.11 15.95
CA LYS A 329 -1.38 -7.20 16.27
C LYS A 329 -2.71 -6.90 15.60
N TYR A 330 -3.07 -7.72 14.64
CA TYR A 330 -4.30 -7.58 13.87
C TYR A 330 -5.52 -7.99 14.71
N PRO A 331 -6.73 -7.52 14.37
CA PRO A 331 -7.95 -7.86 15.11
C PRO A 331 -8.24 -9.36 15.24
N ASN A 332 -7.77 -10.19 14.30
CA ASN A 332 -7.90 -11.66 14.37
C ASN A 332 -6.83 -12.35 15.25
N GLY A 333 -5.93 -11.57 15.84
CA GLY A 333 -4.84 -12.00 16.71
C GLY A 333 -3.52 -12.33 16.01
N ALA A 334 -3.48 -12.35 14.67
CA ALA A 334 -2.22 -12.51 13.93
C ALA A 334 -1.30 -11.30 14.18
N ILE A 335 0.02 -11.53 14.14
CA ILE A 335 1.01 -10.48 14.39
C ILE A 335 1.92 -10.33 13.18
N ALA A 336 2.18 -9.09 12.76
CA ALA A 336 3.22 -8.80 11.78
C ALA A 336 4.31 -7.92 12.39
N VAL A 337 5.55 -8.13 11.97
CA VAL A 337 6.69 -7.26 12.26
C VAL A 337 7.52 -7.07 10.99
N ALA A 338 7.89 -5.83 10.72
CA ALA A 338 8.71 -5.43 9.58
C ALA A 338 9.94 -4.65 10.05
N SER A 339 11.11 -5.00 9.50
CA SER A 339 12.38 -4.28 9.67
C SER A 339 12.77 -3.67 8.33
N LEU A 340 12.68 -2.35 8.20
CA LEU A 340 12.80 -1.67 6.91
C LEU A 340 14.16 -0.97 6.76
N GLY A 341 14.60 -0.92 5.50
CA GLY A 341 15.83 -0.26 5.08
C GLY A 341 15.85 1.26 5.31
N ARG A 342 17.02 1.84 5.06
CA ARG A 342 17.34 3.27 5.21
C ARG A 342 17.85 3.82 3.90
N THR A 343 17.43 5.03 3.55
CA THR A 343 17.94 5.75 2.38
C THR A 343 18.92 6.81 2.85
N ILE A 344 20.20 6.60 2.57
CA ILE A 344 21.28 7.49 2.99
C ILE A 344 22.10 7.85 1.75
N ASP A 345 22.00 9.12 1.35
CA ASP A 345 22.65 9.68 0.17
C ASP A 345 22.24 9.00 -1.14
N ARG A 346 23.08 8.10 -1.66
CA ARG A 346 22.86 7.38 -2.93
C ARG A 346 22.68 5.89 -2.72
N GLU A 347 22.53 5.47 -1.48
CA GLU A 347 22.46 4.07 -1.08
C GLU A 347 21.14 3.74 -0.37
N TYR A 348 20.61 2.56 -0.72
CA TYR A 348 19.57 1.91 0.06
C TYR A 348 20.21 0.85 0.97
N LEU A 349 20.30 1.17 2.25
CA LEU A 349 20.89 0.33 3.27
C LEU A 349 19.85 -0.63 3.84
N LYS A 350 20.28 -1.85 4.15
CA LYS A 350 19.46 -2.90 4.78
C LYS A 350 20.00 -3.25 6.18
N PRO A 351 19.97 -2.31 7.14
CA PRO A 351 20.53 -2.55 8.47
C PRO A 351 19.83 -3.70 9.18
N LYS A 352 20.60 -4.46 9.96
CA LYS A 352 20.13 -5.61 10.75
C LYS A 352 20.21 -5.27 12.24
N ALA A 353 19.16 -5.61 12.98
CA ALA A 353 19.08 -5.44 14.43
C ALA A 353 18.58 -6.72 15.10
N ASP A 354 18.91 -6.89 16.39
CA ASP A 354 18.26 -7.87 17.25
C ASP A 354 16.98 -7.25 17.81
N VAL A 355 15.84 -7.81 17.43
CA VAL A 355 14.51 -7.28 17.78
C VAL A 355 13.82 -8.23 18.73
N THR A 356 13.35 -7.73 19.88
CA THR A 356 12.52 -8.50 20.81
C THR A 356 11.12 -7.91 20.87
N LEU A 357 10.13 -8.74 20.53
CA LEU A 357 8.71 -8.40 20.58
C LEU A 357 8.02 -9.19 21.70
N LYS A 358 7.35 -8.48 22.59
CA LYS A 358 6.49 -9.10 23.60
C LYS A 358 5.14 -9.45 22.99
N ILE A 359 4.67 -10.68 23.23
CA ILE A 359 3.45 -11.24 22.66
C ILE A 359 2.68 -12.07 23.70
N ASP A 360 1.36 -12.19 23.50
CA ASP A 360 0.50 -12.87 24.49
C ASP A 360 0.47 -14.40 24.31
N ALA A 361 0.55 -14.86 23.06
CA ALA A 361 0.40 -16.27 22.70
C ALA A 361 1.05 -16.59 21.34
N LEU A 362 1.29 -17.88 21.10
CA LEU A 362 1.85 -18.44 19.86
C LEU A 362 0.79 -19.15 19.00
N ASP A 363 -0.49 -18.98 19.31
CA ASP A 363 -1.60 -19.71 18.70
C ASP A 363 -2.14 -19.07 17.41
N LYS A 364 -1.51 -18.00 16.95
CA LYS A 364 -1.85 -17.27 15.71
C LYS A 364 -0.62 -17.17 14.80
N PRO A 365 -0.83 -16.98 13.49
CA PRO A 365 0.27 -16.81 12.55
C PRO A 365 1.06 -15.51 12.78
N PHE A 366 2.36 -15.56 12.49
CA PHE A 366 3.27 -14.43 12.53
C PHE A 366 3.80 -14.12 11.13
N GLY A 367 3.70 -12.87 10.70
CA GLY A 367 4.34 -12.36 9.49
C GLY A 367 5.63 -11.62 9.84
N ILE A 368 6.74 -12.00 9.22
CA ILE A 368 8.07 -11.45 9.50
C ILE A 368 8.67 -10.92 8.19
N PHE A 369 8.94 -9.62 8.13
CA PHE A 369 9.30 -8.94 6.89
C PHE A 369 10.59 -8.14 7.03
N GLY A 370 11.43 -8.18 6.01
CA GLY A 370 12.71 -7.49 6.00
C GLY A 370 13.81 -8.20 6.80
N HIS A 371 14.94 -7.52 6.95
CA HIS A 371 16.17 -8.13 7.44
C HIS A 371 16.40 -7.93 8.94
N TYR A 372 16.87 -8.99 9.61
CA TYR A 372 17.15 -9.01 11.05
C TYR A 372 18.54 -9.58 11.34
N SER A 373 19.10 -9.22 12.50
CA SER A 373 20.16 -10.03 13.13
C SER A 373 19.52 -11.24 13.80
N SER A 374 18.48 -11.00 14.59
CA SER A 374 17.56 -12.01 15.12
C SER A 374 16.21 -11.38 15.47
N LEU A 375 15.16 -12.20 15.49
CA LEU A 375 13.85 -11.82 16.02
C LEU A 375 13.53 -12.71 17.22
N THR A 376 13.24 -12.12 18.37
CA THR A 376 12.85 -12.83 19.58
C THR A 376 11.40 -12.54 19.92
N LEU A 377 10.60 -13.59 20.03
CA LEU A 377 9.24 -13.54 20.55
C LEU A 377 9.26 -13.88 22.04
N GLN A 378 8.78 -12.98 22.88
CA GLN A 378 8.79 -13.13 24.34
C GLN A 378 7.35 -13.19 24.89
N LEU A 379 7.05 -14.24 25.67
CA LEU A 379 5.79 -14.39 26.38
C LEU A 379 5.95 -14.08 27.87
N ASP A 380 4.84 -13.85 28.57
CA ASP A 380 4.82 -13.76 30.05
C ASP A 380 4.85 -15.13 30.74
N ARG A 381 4.85 -16.22 29.96
CA ARG A 381 4.86 -17.60 30.42
C ARG A 381 5.87 -18.46 29.65
N PRO A 382 6.30 -19.61 30.20
CA PRO A 382 7.15 -20.55 29.48
C PRO A 382 6.56 -20.96 28.13
N ILE A 383 7.44 -21.14 27.16
CA ILE A 383 7.02 -21.50 25.80
C ILE A 383 6.71 -22.99 25.72
N SER A 384 5.65 -23.31 24.99
CA SER A 384 5.25 -24.68 24.69
C SER A 384 4.72 -24.76 23.25
N PHE A 385 5.35 -25.63 22.45
CA PHE A 385 4.95 -26.04 21.12
C PHE A 385 5.64 -27.38 20.81
N THR A 386 5.09 -28.16 19.88
CA THR A 386 5.73 -29.39 19.39
C THR A 386 6.45 -29.18 18.07
N ARG A 387 5.97 -28.24 17.25
CA ARG A 387 6.49 -28.00 15.90
C ARG A 387 6.35 -26.55 15.49
N VAL A 388 7.29 -26.07 14.67
CA VAL A 388 7.28 -24.74 14.09
C VAL A 388 7.47 -24.83 12.58
N LEU A 389 6.50 -24.29 11.84
CA LEU A 389 6.51 -24.23 10.39
C LEU A 389 6.76 -22.80 9.93
N ALA A 390 7.56 -22.65 8.88
CA ALA A 390 7.80 -21.37 8.23
C ALA A 390 7.71 -21.48 6.71
N GLN A 391 7.34 -20.39 6.04
CA GLN A 391 7.13 -20.37 4.59
C GLN A 391 7.47 -18.98 4.02
N ASP A 392 8.07 -18.91 2.83
CA ASP A 392 8.00 -17.69 2.03
C ASP A 392 6.53 -17.40 1.71
N LEU A 393 6.04 -16.19 1.98
CA LEU A 393 4.66 -15.83 1.66
C LEU A 393 4.37 -15.89 0.15
N ALA A 394 5.38 -15.70 -0.70
CA ALA A 394 5.27 -15.93 -2.14
C ALA A 394 5.35 -17.41 -2.53
N GLY A 395 5.80 -18.31 -1.65
CA GLY A 395 5.85 -19.75 -1.88
C GLY A 395 4.55 -20.47 -1.56
N GLU A 396 4.53 -21.78 -1.76
CA GLU A 396 3.40 -22.66 -1.41
C GLU A 396 3.83 -23.81 -0.48
N ILE A 397 5.13 -23.98 -0.25
CA ILE A 397 5.70 -25.13 0.46
C ILE A 397 6.26 -24.67 1.81
N PRO A 398 5.62 -25.00 2.94
CA PRO A 398 6.18 -24.73 4.25
C PRO A 398 7.34 -25.67 4.58
N VAL A 399 8.27 -25.21 5.40
CA VAL A 399 9.40 -25.97 5.94
C VAL A 399 9.35 -26.03 7.46
N ASP A 400 9.79 -27.15 8.02
CA ASP A 400 9.92 -27.32 9.47
C ASP A 400 11.22 -26.69 9.96
N ILE A 401 11.10 -25.72 10.86
CA ILE A 401 12.24 -24.99 11.43
C ILE A 401 12.41 -25.23 12.94
N THR A 402 11.71 -26.22 13.51
CA THR A 402 11.68 -26.49 14.96
C THR A 402 13.08 -26.61 15.56
N LYS A 403 14.01 -27.27 14.86
CA LYS A 403 15.40 -27.48 15.30
C LYS A 403 16.35 -26.30 15.00
N GLN A 404 15.87 -25.28 14.31
CA GLN A 404 16.67 -24.14 13.82
C GLN A 404 16.38 -22.85 14.59
N ILE A 405 15.37 -22.86 15.46
CA ILE A 405 15.06 -21.77 16.39
C ILE A 405 15.66 -22.06 17.76
N ILE A 406 15.84 -21.02 18.56
CA ILE A 406 16.42 -21.10 19.91
C ILE A 406 15.31 -20.84 20.93
N THR A 407 15.08 -21.76 21.86
CA THR A 407 14.13 -21.59 22.96
C THR A 407 14.87 -21.39 24.28
N ASN A 408 14.51 -20.35 25.03
CA ASN A 408 15.02 -20.13 26.38
C ASN A 408 13.89 -19.64 27.29
N GLY A 409 13.37 -20.52 28.15
CA GLY A 409 12.29 -20.22 29.08
C GLY A 409 11.03 -19.70 28.38
N ASN A 410 10.81 -18.38 28.47
CA ASN A 410 9.68 -17.67 27.87
C ASN A 410 10.00 -16.99 26.53
N LYS A 411 11.15 -17.30 25.90
CA LYS A 411 11.62 -16.68 24.65
C LYS A 411 11.87 -17.70 23.54
N VAL A 412 11.41 -17.39 22.33
CA VAL A 412 11.80 -18.06 21.07
C VAL A 412 12.54 -17.05 20.21
N THR A 413 13.77 -17.38 19.83
CA THR A 413 14.58 -16.56 18.92
C THR A 413 14.72 -17.25 17.57
N ILE A 414 14.36 -16.51 16.52
CA ILE A 414 14.52 -16.87 15.12
C ILE A 414 15.77 -16.15 14.58
N PRO A 415 16.82 -16.90 14.16
CA PRO A 415 18.01 -16.28 13.57
C PRO A 415 17.70 -15.51 12.28
N GLY A 416 18.34 -14.36 12.08
CA GLY A 416 18.14 -13.54 10.87
C GLY A 416 18.45 -14.29 9.57
N ALA A 417 19.51 -15.11 9.55
CA ALA A 417 19.85 -15.94 8.39
C ALA A 417 18.77 -16.98 8.05
N LEU A 418 18.01 -17.44 9.06
CA LEU A 418 16.88 -18.34 8.83
C LEU A 418 15.69 -17.60 8.21
N ILE A 419 15.42 -16.37 8.67
CA ILE A 419 14.40 -15.48 8.09
C ILE A 419 14.75 -15.20 6.62
N ASP A 420 15.99 -14.81 6.32
CA ASP A 420 16.46 -14.55 4.96
C ASP A 420 16.29 -15.79 4.07
N ARG A 421 16.76 -16.97 4.54
CA ARG A 421 16.72 -18.22 3.77
C ARG A 421 15.31 -18.69 3.45
N VAL A 422 14.40 -18.66 4.43
CA VAL A 422 13.02 -19.15 4.24
C VAL A 422 12.18 -18.10 3.53
N GLY A 423 12.26 -16.83 3.96
CA GLY A 423 11.47 -15.72 3.42
C GLY A 423 11.83 -15.27 2.00
N LEU A 424 12.89 -15.83 1.41
CA LEU A 424 13.28 -15.67 0.00
C LEU A 424 13.30 -16.99 -0.77
N SER A 425 12.82 -18.09 -0.18
CA SER A 425 12.91 -19.43 -0.78
C SER A 425 12.10 -19.58 -2.07
N ALA A 426 11.14 -18.69 -2.31
CA ALA A 426 10.33 -18.62 -3.53
C ALA A 426 10.56 -17.33 -4.33
N ALA A 427 11.67 -16.62 -4.09
CA ALA A 427 11.97 -15.38 -4.79
C ALA A 427 12.12 -15.59 -6.30
N THR A 428 11.53 -14.70 -7.08
CA THR A 428 11.69 -14.62 -8.52
C THR A 428 13.15 -14.30 -8.85
N ASN A 429 13.73 -15.00 -9.83
CA ASN A 429 15.12 -14.81 -10.18
C ASN A 429 15.41 -13.36 -10.61
N GLY A 430 16.35 -12.70 -9.93
CA GLY A 430 16.73 -11.31 -10.17
C GLY A 430 15.88 -10.26 -9.46
N ASP A 431 14.81 -10.66 -8.76
CA ASP A 431 14.03 -9.75 -7.92
C ASP A 431 14.84 -9.34 -6.67
N LYS A 432 14.69 -8.09 -6.25
CA LYS A 432 15.47 -7.42 -5.19
C LYS A 432 14.68 -7.25 -3.89
N SER A 433 13.43 -7.70 -3.85
CA SER A 433 12.57 -7.63 -2.66
C SER A 433 13.22 -8.30 -1.46
N GLU A 434 12.91 -7.75 -0.30
CA GLU A 434 13.36 -8.26 0.99
C GLU A 434 12.52 -9.47 1.43
N PRO A 435 13.02 -10.33 2.35
CA PRO A 435 12.29 -11.52 2.80
C PRO A 435 10.92 -11.18 3.38
N GLY A 436 9.95 -12.05 3.15
CA GLY A 436 8.66 -12.04 3.84
C GLY A 436 8.24 -13.46 4.19
N MET A 437 8.33 -13.79 5.47
CA MET A 437 8.17 -15.13 6.00
C MET A 437 6.90 -15.23 6.86
N LEU A 438 6.09 -16.24 6.60
CA LEU A 438 5.03 -16.69 7.49
C LEU A 438 5.59 -17.70 8.50
N LEU A 439 5.20 -17.60 9.76
CA LEU A 439 5.61 -18.49 10.85
C LEU A 439 4.39 -18.95 11.65
N VAL A 440 4.27 -20.24 11.92
CA VAL A 440 3.18 -20.84 12.71
C VAL A 440 3.74 -21.84 13.71
N PHE A 441 3.27 -21.77 14.95
CA PHE A 441 3.57 -22.73 16.01
C PHE A 441 2.42 -23.72 16.15
N GLN A 442 2.74 -25.00 16.29
CA GLN A 442 1.80 -26.09 16.52
C GLN A 442 1.98 -26.63 17.93
N LYS A 443 0.86 -26.94 18.59
CA LYS A 443 0.86 -27.56 19.92
C LYS A 443 0.90 -29.06 19.80
#